data_AF-A0A7J0FVZ3-F1
#
_entry.id   AF-A0A7J0FVZ3-F1
#
_cell.length_a   1.000
_cell.length_b   1.000
_cell.length_c   1.000
_cell.angle_alpha   90.00
_cell.angle_beta   90.00
_cell.angle_gamma   90.00
#
_symmetry.space_group_name_H-M   'P 1'
#
loop_
_entity.id
_entity.type
_entity.pdbx_description
1 polymer ?
#
loop_
_entity_poly.entity_id
_entity_poly.type
_entity_poly.pdbx_seq_one_letter_code
_entity_poly.pdbx_strand_id
1 'polypeptide(L)'
;MVTKTEEAQVNRLENQVDNGGGGAWEYLCLVRKLKLRRSDKVLKHGLSILNEPSKRSSLGPEEWTLYEQVAIAAMDCQCLDVAKVETFISGMQFWNRFVFHIYLVNI
;
A
#
# COMPACT_ATOMS: atom_id res chain seq x y z
N MET A 1 3.71 7.59 -17.72
CA MET A 1 3.02 8.88 -17.86
C MET A 1 1.59 8.66 -17.41
N VAL A 2 1.17 9.26 -16.29
CA VAL A 2 -0.20 9.13 -15.77
C VAL A 2 -1.12 9.93 -16.70
N THR A 3 -2.21 9.30 -17.16
CA THR A 3 -3.20 10.02 -17.98
C THR A 3 -4.13 10.85 -17.06
N LYS A 4 -4.62 11.99 -17.55
CA LYS A 4 -5.55 12.86 -16.78
C LYS A 4 -6.79 12.10 -16.29
N THR A 5 -7.23 11.07 -17.03
CA THR A 5 -8.35 10.21 -16.68
C THR A 5 -8.04 9.32 -15.48
N GLU A 6 -6.84 8.74 -15.44
CA GLU A 6 -6.39 7.89 -14.33
C GLU A 6 -6.23 8.70 -13.04
N GLU A 7 -5.68 9.92 -13.11
CA GLU A 7 -5.56 10.80 -11.94
C GLU A 7 -6.93 11.21 -11.38
N ALA A 8 -7.89 11.55 -12.25
CA ALA A 8 -9.26 11.83 -11.85
C ALA A 8 -9.92 10.61 -11.18
N GLN A 9 -9.63 9.40 -11.68
CA GLN A 9 -10.11 8.16 -11.08
C GLN A 9 -9.50 7.91 -9.70
N VAL A 10 -8.19 8.11 -9.51
CA VAL A 10 -7.56 8.02 -8.18
C VAL A 10 -8.21 8.98 -7.21
N ASN A 11 -8.38 10.25 -7.60
CA ASN A 11 -8.95 11.26 -6.71
C ASN A 11 -10.41 10.96 -6.35
N ARG A 12 -11.19 10.41 -7.29
CA ARG A 12 -12.56 9.97 -6.99
C ARG A 12 -12.57 8.81 -6.00
N LEU A 13 -11.72 7.80 -6.20
CA LEU A 13 -11.61 6.65 -5.30
C LEU A 13 -11.09 7.07 -3.92
N GLU A 14 -10.11 7.97 -3.86
CA GLU A 14 -9.61 8.51 -2.59
C GLU A 14 -10.73 9.15 -1.79
N ASN A 15 -11.49 10.05 -2.40
CA ASN A 15 -12.63 10.69 -1.74
C ASN A 15 -13.67 9.66 -1.30
N GLN A 16 -13.96 8.64 -2.11
CA GLN A 16 -14.91 7.59 -1.75
C GLN A 16 -14.44 6.80 -0.52
N VAL A 17 -13.17 6.39 -0.49
CA VAL A 17 -12.59 5.60 0.61
C VAL A 17 -12.44 6.44 1.88
N ASP A 18 -12.06 7.72 1.76
CA ASP A 18 -11.99 8.64 2.89
C ASP A 18 -13.36 8.90 3.54
N ASN A 19 -14.44 8.89 2.75
CA ASN A 19 -15.81 9.00 3.25
C ASN A 19 -16.38 7.66 3.77
N GLY A 20 -15.56 6.60 3.88
CA GLY A 20 -16.00 5.28 4.36
C GLY A 20 -16.78 4.46 3.32
N GLY A 21 -16.76 4.87 2.05
CA GLY A 21 -17.24 4.05 0.94
C GLY A 21 -16.32 2.84 0.69
N GLY A 22 -16.85 1.82 0.03
CA GLY A 22 -16.06 0.68 -0.44
C GLY A 22 -15.02 1.08 -1.50
N GLY A 23 -14.10 0.17 -1.84
CA GLY A 23 -13.12 0.38 -2.92
C GLY A 23 -11.69 0.69 -2.46
N ALA A 24 -11.37 0.44 -1.18
CA ALA A 24 -10.05 0.75 -0.61
C ALA A 24 -8.91 0.00 -1.32
N TRP A 25 -9.15 -1.26 -1.70
CA TRP A 25 -8.16 -2.05 -2.42
C TRP A 25 -7.95 -1.56 -3.85
N GLU A 26 -9.02 -1.22 -4.56
CA GLU A 26 -8.97 -0.67 -5.91
C GLU A 26 -8.23 0.66 -5.95
N TYR A 27 -8.40 1.51 -4.94
CA TYR A 27 -7.62 2.72 -4.74
C TYR A 27 -6.12 2.40 -4.60
N LEU A 28 -5.75 1.46 -3.71
CA LEU A 28 -4.36 1.08 -3.46
C LEU A 28 -3.69 0.49 -4.71
N CYS A 29 -4.39 -0.36 -5.46
CA CYS A 29 -3.94 -0.91 -6.73
C CYS A 29 -3.69 0.19 -7.78
N LEU A 30 -4.57 1.19 -7.87
CA LEU A 30 -4.38 2.31 -8.79
C LEU A 30 -3.17 3.18 -8.38
N VAL A 31 -3.03 3.48 -7.09
CA VAL A 31 -1.87 4.23 -6.55
C VAL A 31 -0.56 3.52 -6.88
N ARG A 32 -0.51 2.19 -6.73
CA ARG A 32 0.65 1.37 -7.09
C ARG A 32 0.90 1.40 -8.60
N LYS A 33 -0.12 1.18 -9.42
CA LYS A 33 -0.03 1.19 -10.89
C LYS A 33 0.53 2.51 -11.42
N LEU A 34 0.11 3.62 -10.82
CA LEU A 34 0.48 4.98 -11.21
C LEU A 34 1.73 5.50 -10.49
N LYS A 35 2.32 4.70 -9.59
CA LYS A 35 3.51 5.04 -8.78
C LYS A 35 3.36 6.37 -8.03
N LEU A 36 2.16 6.64 -7.49
CA LEU A 36 1.89 7.89 -6.76
C LEU A 36 2.42 7.81 -5.33
N ARG A 37 3.12 8.86 -4.88
CA ARG A 37 3.62 8.98 -3.49
C ARG A 37 2.55 9.52 -2.53
N ARG A 38 1.49 8.73 -2.29
CA ARG A 38 0.44 9.03 -1.29
C ARG A 38 0.57 8.13 -0.06
N SER A 39 1.79 8.08 0.49
CA SER A 39 2.19 7.08 1.51
C SER A 39 1.33 7.17 2.78
N ASP A 40 0.92 8.38 3.19
CA ASP A 40 0.02 8.61 4.32
C ASP A 40 -1.36 7.96 4.10
N LYS A 41 -1.96 8.16 2.92
CA LYS A 41 -3.25 7.56 2.55
C LYS A 41 -3.15 6.05 2.38
N VAL A 42 -2.08 5.59 1.73
CA VAL A 42 -1.82 4.16 1.52
C VAL A 42 -1.69 3.45 2.85
N LEU A 43 -0.95 4.03 3.80
CA LEU A 43 -0.80 3.49 5.15
C LEU A 43 -2.14 3.43 5.88
N LYS A 44 -2.89 4.54 5.90
CA LYS A 44 -4.20 4.63 6.58
C LYS A 44 -5.19 3.59 6.05
N HIS A 45 -5.39 3.54 4.74
CA HIS A 45 -6.37 2.64 4.13
C HIS A 45 -5.91 1.19 4.13
N GLY A 46 -4.61 0.95 3.88
CA GLY A 46 -4.05 -0.38 3.92
C GLY A 46 -4.09 -1.01 5.31
N LEU A 47 -3.77 -0.24 6.37
CA LEU A 47 -3.96 -0.68 7.75
C LEU A 47 -5.42 -1.00 8.08
N SER A 48 -6.37 -0.20 7.57
CA SER A 48 -7.79 -0.51 7.78
C SER A 48 -8.21 -1.84 7.16
N ILE A 49 -7.62 -2.22 6.02
CA ILE A 49 -7.87 -3.53 5.39
C ILE A 49 -7.18 -4.64 6.18
N LEU A 50 -5.94 -4.43 6.60
CA LEU A 50 -5.16 -5.42 7.38
C LEU A 50 -5.76 -5.69 8.76
N ASN A 51 -6.35 -4.68 9.39
CA ASN A 51 -7.03 -4.81 10.68
C ASN A 51 -8.35 -5.57 10.59
N GLU A 52 -8.94 -5.73 9.39
CA GLU A 52 -10.19 -6.45 9.19
C GLU A 52 -9.95 -7.83 8.56
N PRO A 53 -10.07 -8.93 9.34
CA PRO A 53 -9.73 -10.27 8.86
C PRO A 53 -10.55 -10.71 7.65
N SER A 54 -11.82 -10.28 7.56
CA SER A 54 -12.71 -10.59 6.45
C SER A 54 -12.23 -9.97 5.13
N LYS A 55 -11.80 -8.71 5.15
CA LYS A 55 -11.23 -8.04 3.97
C LYS A 55 -9.90 -8.66 3.61
N ARG A 56 -9.06 -8.97 4.59
CA ARG A 56 -7.77 -9.61 4.36
C ARG A 56 -7.92 -10.98 3.68
N SER A 57 -8.78 -11.85 4.20
CA SER A 57 -9.03 -13.17 3.60
C SER A 57 -9.66 -13.09 2.21
N SER A 58 -10.35 -12.00 1.87
CA SER A 58 -10.93 -11.80 0.54
C SER A 58 -9.89 -11.47 -0.55
N LEU A 59 -8.69 -11.03 -0.16
CA LEU A 59 -7.61 -10.67 -1.10
C LEU A 59 -6.84 -11.88 -1.63
N GLY A 60 -6.83 -12.99 -0.88
CA GLY A 60 -6.11 -14.21 -1.25
C GLY A 60 -4.63 -13.94 -1.59
N PRO A 61 -4.16 -14.19 -2.82
CA PRO A 61 -2.77 -13.98 -3.21
C PRO A 61 -2.35 -12.49 -3.18
N GLU A 62 -3.30 -11.56 -3.22
CA GLU A 62 -3.02 -10.13 -3.17
C GLU A 62 -2.77 -9.61 -1.76
N GLU A 63 -3.03 -10.42 -0.73
CA GLU A 63 -2.72 -10.12 0.66
C GLU A 63 -1.24 -9.76 0.84
N TRP A 64 -0.33 -10.51 0.19
CA TRP A 64 1.09 -10.21 0.24
C TRP A 64 1.45 -8.87 -0.40
N THR A 65 0.76 -8.52 -1.49
CA THR A 65 0.94 -7.22 -2.15
C THR A 65 0.51 -6.07 -1.24
N LEU A 66 -0.59 -6.25 -0.51
CA LEU A 66 -1.05 -5.27 0.46
C LEU A 66 -0.03 -5.05 1.57
N TYR A 67 0.49 -6.13 2.18
CA TYR A 67 1.54 -6.06 3.19
C TYR A 67 2.79 -5.34 2.67
N GLU A 68 3.27 -5.70 1.48
CA GLU A 68 4.42 -5.03 0.87
C GLU A 68 4.17 -3.53 0.74
N GLN A 69 3.03 -3.14 0.16
CA GLN A 69 2.67 -1.76 -0.09
C GLN A 69 2.50 -0.95 1.22
N VAL A 70 1.88 -1.54 2.25
CA VAL A 70 1.72 -0.91 3.57
C VAL A 70 3.05 -0.73 4.28
N ALA A 71 3.95 -1.72 4.21
CA ALA A 71 5.29 -1.61 4.78
C ALA A 71 6.09 -0.48 4.12
N ILE A 72 6.04 -0.34 2.79
CA ILE A 72 6.69 0.79 2.08
C ILE A 72 6.15 2.12 2.59
N ALA A 73 4.82 2.22 2.64
CA ALA A 73 4.13 3.43 3.06
C ALA A 73 4.42 3.78 4.53
N ALA A 74 4.49 2.78 5.42
CA ALA A 74 4.85 2.94 6.82
C ALA A 74 6.28 3.47 6.98
N MET A 75 7.22 2.95 6.19
CA MET A 75 8.60 3.45 6.18
C MET A 75 8.69 4.89 5.66
N ASP A 76 8.00 5.21 4.57
CA ASP A 76 7.92 6.56 4.01
C ASP A 76 7.33 7.56 5.01
N CYS A 77 6.34 7.15 5.81
CA CYS A 77 5.72 7.98 6.85
C CYS A 77 6.52 8.00 8.17
N GLN A 78 7.68 7.35 8.25
CA GLN A 78 8.47 7.17 9.49
C GLN A 78 7.69 6.51 10.64
N CYS A 79 6.61 5.78 10.32
CA CYS A 79 5.81 5.01 11.28
C CYS A 79 6.46 3.64 11.54
N LEU A 80 7.63 3.66 12.17
CA LEU A 80 8.45 2.46 12.45
C LEU A 80 7.75 1.42 13.32
N ASP A 81 6.79 1.81 14.16
CA ASP A 81 6.07 0.87 15.02
C ASP A 81 5.13 -0.04 14.24
N VAL A 82 4.62 0.42 13.09
CA VAL A 82 3.86 -0.41 12.14
C VAL A 82 4.81 -1.30 11.33
N ALA A 83 5.93 -0.73 10.87
CA ALA A 83 6.93 -1.45 10.08
C ALA A 83 7.64 -2.58 10.87
N LYS A 84 7.80 -2.42 12.20
CA LYS A 84 8.42 -3.42 13.09
C LYS A 84 7.57 -4.68 13.28
N VAL A 85 6.24 -4.54 13.26
CA VAL A 85 5.33 -5.70 13.44
C VAL A 85 5.28 -6.58 12.19
N GLU A 86 5.40 -6.01 11.00
CA GLU A 86 5.40 -6.77 9.74
C GLU A 86 6.78 -7.36 9.37
N THR A 87 7.87 -6.70 9.75
CA THR A 87 9.23 -7.22 9.53
C THR A 87 9.56 -8.44 10.40
N PHE A 88 8.90 -8.61 11.55
CA PHE A 88 9.13 -9.77 12.42
C PHE A 88 8.44 -11.07 11.94
N ILE A 89 7.42 -10.99 11.07
CA ILE A 89 6.71 -12.17 10.54
C ILE A 89 7.33 -12.67 9.20
N SER A 90 8.18 -11.88 8.55
CA SER A 90 8.79 -12.22 7.24
C SER A 90 10.30 -11.93 7.16
N GLY A 91 11.01 -12.18 8.25
CA GLY A 91 12.47 -12.04 8.33
C GLY A 91 13.21 -13.06 7.45
N MET A 92 13.42 -12.74 6.17
CA MET A 92 14.62 -13.07 5.36
C MET A 92 14.41 -12.78 3.86
N GLN A 93 13.17 -12.87 3.34
CA GLN A 93 12.89 -12.68 1.91
C GLN A 93 12.62 -11.21 1.55
N PHE A 94 12.02 -10.45 2.48
CA PHE A 94 11.63 -9.06 2.23
C PHE A 94 12.86 -8.16 2.08
N TRP A 95 13.86 -8.27 2.97
CA TRP A 95 15.04 -7.39 2.97
C TRP A 95 15.86 -7.47 1.67
N ASN A 96 16.07 -8.68 1.13
CA ASN A 96 16.85 -8.86 -0.10
C ASN A 96 16.17 -8.28 -1.33
N ARG A 97 14.83 -8.33 -1.42
CA ARG A 97 14.08 -7.75 -2.54
C ARG A 97 13.86 -6.24 -2.38
N PHE A 98 13.74 -5.77 -1.14
CA PHE A 98 13.51 -4.36 -0.80
C PHE A 98 14.76 -3.50 -0.97
N VAL A 99 15.93 -4.00 -0.51
CA VAL A 99 17.22 -3.34 -0.78
C VAL A 99 17.45 -3.26 -2.28
N PHE A 100 17.15 -4.33 -3.03
CA PHE A 100 17.25 -4.30 -4.49
C PHE A 100 16.33 -3.25 -5.12
N HIS A 101 15.07 -3.14 -4.69
CA HIS A 101 14.11 -2.21 -5.30
C HIS A 101 14.40 -0.73 -4.96
N ILE A 102 14.84 -0.43 -3.74
CA ILE A 102 15.26 0.94 -3.37
C ILE A 102 16.50 1.36 -4.17
N TYR A 103 17.48 0.46 -4.34
CA TYR A 103 18.70 0.74 -5.11
C TYR A 103 18.47 0.87 -6.62
N LEU A 104 17.48 0.16 -7.19
CA LEU A 104 17.19 0.19 -8.64
C LEU A 104 16.22 1.31 -9.07
N VAL A 105 15.44 1.86 -8.14
CA VAL A 105 14.49 2.95 -8.43
C VAL A 105 15.10 4.34 -8.19
N ASN A 106 16.26 4.43 -7.53
CA ASN A 106 17.01 5.68 -7.29
C ASN A 106 18.30 5.84 -8.14
N ILE A 107 18.48 5.05 -9.20
CA ILE A 107 19.48 5.25 -10.28
C ILE A 107 18.73 5.39 -11.60
#